data_AF-A0A2D7MUR8-F1
#
_entry.id   AF-A0A2D7MUR8-F1
#
_cell.length_a   1.000
_cell.length_b   1.000
_cell.length_c   1.000
_cell.angle_alpha   90.00
_cell.angle_beta   90.00
_cell.angle_gamma   90.00
#
_symmetry.space_group_name_H-M   'P 1'
#
loop_
_entity.id
_entity.type
_entity.pdbx_description
1 polymer ?
#
loop_
_entity_poly.entity_id
_entity_poly.type
_entity_poly.pdbx_seq_one_letter_code
_entity_poly.pdbx_strand_id
1 'polypeptide(L)' 'MEIILLTIGLLLLGFAGISIKLWANKDGEFAGTCASQSPFLNTEGETCSLCGKVPSKDCQNQTIDPA' A
#
# COMPACT_ATOMS: atom_id res chain seq x y z
N MET A 1 12.36 24.75 17.84
CA MET A 1 11.11 24.91 17.04
C MET A 1 11.34 24.71 15.55
N GLU A 2 12.48 25.12 15.00
CA GLU A 2 12.79 25.00 13.56
C GLU A 2 12.75 23.56 13.03
N ILE A 3 13.35 22.61 13.75
CA ILE A 3 13.30 21.18 13.37
C ILE A 3 11.86 20.66 13.34
N ILE A 4 11.01 21.10 14.26
CA ILE A 4 9.61 20.67 14.33
C ILE A 4 8.86 21.13 13.07
N LEU A 5 9.04 22.39 12.66
CA LEU A 5 8.44 22.91 11.43
C LEU A 5 8.92 22.17 10.19
N LEU A 6 10.22 21.86 10.11
CA LEU A 6 10.79 21.10 9.00
C LEU A 6 10.25 19.67 8.96
N THR A 7 10.11 19.02 10.11
CA THR A 7 9.58 17.64 10.21
C THR A 7 8.11 17.59 9.79
N ILE A 8 7.30 18.55 10.25
CA ILE A 8 5.89 18.66 9.86
C ILE A 8 5.78 18.94 8.35
N GLY A 9 6.61 19.82 7.80
CA GLY A 9 6.67 20.09 6.37
C GLY A 9 6.98 18.83 5.53
N LEU A 10 7.96 18.03 5.97
CA LEU A 10 8.34 16.79 5.29
C LEU A 10 7.21 15.74 5.34
N LEU A 11 6.55 15.59 6.48
CA LEU A 11 5.41 14.69 6.63
C LEU A 11 4.25 15.09 5.72
N LEU A 12 3.86 16.38 5.74
CA LEU A 12 2.80 16.90 4.89
C LEU A 12 3.10 16.71 3.40
N LEU A 13 4.35 16.89 2.99
CA LEU A 13 4.78 16.65 1.61
C LEU A 13 4.61 15.16 1.21
N GLY A 14 4.96 14.24 2.11
CA GLY A 14 4.75 12.80 1.89
C GLY A 14 3.28 12.44 1.71
N PHE A 15 2.41 12.91 2.61
CA PHE A 15 0.97 12.69 2.52
C PHE A 15 0.35 13.36 1.29
N ALA A 16 0.80 14.56 0.93
CA ALA A 16 0.35 15.26 -0.27
C ALA A 16 0.68 14.46 -1.53
N GLY A 17 1.89 13.88 -1.62
CA GLY A 17 2.30 13.05 -2.75
C GLY A 17 1.43 11.80 -2.94
N ILE A 18 1.10 11.11 -1.84
CA ILE A 18 0.20 9.93 -1.87
C ILE A 18 -1.22 10.36 -2.26
N SER A 19 -1.70 11.47 -1.72
CA SER A 19 -3.06 11.99 -1.97
C SER A 19 -3.25 12.41 -3.43
N ILE A 20 -2.25 13.07 -4.03
CA ILE A 20 -2.26 13.46 -5.44
C ILE A 20 -2.31 12.22 -6.34
N LYS A 21 -1.52 11.19 -6.02
CA LYS A 21 -1.51 9.93 -6.79
C LYS A 21 -2.86 9.22 -6.74
N LEU A 22 -3.53 9.23 -5.59
CA LEU A 22 -4.88 8.66 -5.43
C LEU A 22 -5.92 9.44 -6.22
N TRP A 23 -5.87 10.78 -6.21
CA TRP A 23 -6.77 11.63 -6.98
C TRP A 23 -6.55 11.54 -8.50
N ALA A 24 -5.30 11.33 -8.93
CA ALA A 24 -4.96 11.13 -10.33
C ALA A 24 -5.33 9.74 -10.87
N ASN A 25 -5.56 8.75 -9.99
CA ASN A 25 -6.07 7.44 -10.37
C ASN A 25 -7.60 7.50 -10.54
N LYS A 26 -8.09 7.29 -11.76
CA LYS A 26 -9.52 7.42 -12.11
C LYS A 26 -10.43 6.42 -11.41
N ASP A 27 -9.88 5.29 -10.96
CA ASP A 27 -10.63 4.22 -10.29
C ASP A 27 -10.41 4.21 -8.76
N GLY A 28 -9.66 5.18 -8.22
CA GLY A 28 -9.35 5.26 -6.78
C GLY A 28 -8.60 4.04 -6.23
N GLU A 29 -8.17 3.13 -7.11
CA GLU A 29 -7.56 1.86 -6.75
C GLU A 29 -6.08 2.10 -6.39
N PHE A 30 -5.71 1.69 -5.19
CA PHE A 30 -4.32 1.68 -4.78
C PHE A 30 -3.61 0.59 -5.59
N ALA A 31 -2.83 0.98 -6.60
CA ALA A 31 -1.96 0.10 -7.38
C ALA A 31 -0.77 -0.45 -6.56
N GLY A 32 -1.01 -0.77 -5.29
CA GLY A 32 -0.04 -1.28 -4.34
C GLY A 32 0.01 -2.80 -4.42
N THR A 33 1.19 -3.32 -4.73
CA THR A 33 1.50 -4.73 -4.53
C THR A 33 1.30 -5.09 -3.04
N CYS A 34 0.69 -6.24 -2.76
CA CYS A 34 0.41 -6.72 -1.39
C CYS A 34 1.72 -6.69 -0.56
N ALA A 35 1.84 -5.79 0.42
CA ALA A 35 3.03 -5.71 1.28
C ALA A 35 3.25 -7.02 2.06
N SER A 36 2.15 -7.70 2.43
CA SER A 36 2.16 -9.03 3.06
C SER A 36 2.59 -10.18 2.13
N GLN A 37 2.91 -9.91 0.86
CA GLN A 37 3.57 -10.88 -0.03
C GLN A 37 5.07 -10.59 -0.18
N SER A 38 5.58 -9.48 0.36
CA SER A 38 7.01 -9.18 0.30
C SER A 38 7.80 -10.28 1.02
N PRO A 39 8.80 -10.92 0.37
CA PRO A 39 9.64 -11.94 1.01
C PRO A 39 10.46 -11.38 2.19
N PHE A 40 10.58 -10.06 2.29
CA PHE A 40 11.21 -9.39 3.43
C PHE A 40 10.28 -9.26 4.65
N LEU A 41 8.97 -9.10 4.43
CA LEU A 41 7.98 -8.90 5.51
C LEU A 41 7.28 -10.20 5.90
N ASN A 42 7.13 -11.14 4.96
CA ASN A 42 6.48 -12.42 5.15
C ASN A 42 7.50 -13.56 5.09
N THR A 43 8.28 -13.66 6.16
CA THR A 43 9.36 -14.66 6.29
C THR A 43 8.84 -16.04 6.68
N GLU A 44 7.67 -16.10 7.32
CA GLU A 44 7.04 -17.35 7.79
C GLU A 44 6.14 -18.00 6.73
N GLY A 45 5.97 -17.36 5.58
CA GLY A 45 5.18 -17.90 4.46
C GLY A 45 3.68 -17.85 4.69
N GLU A 46 3.22 -16.92 5.52
CA GLU A 46 1.80 -16.72 5.84
C GLU A 46 1.01 -16.33 4.58
N THR A 47 -0.27 -16.68 4.55
CA THR A 47 -1.15 -16.28 3.45
C THR A 47 -1.44 -14.78 3.50
N CYS A 48 -1.38 -14.05 2.37
CA CYS A 48 -1.69 -12.61 2.30
C CYS A 48 -3.12 -12.39 2.82
N SER A 49 -3.30 -11.69 3.94
CA SER A 49 -4.61 -11.51 4.60
C SER A 49 -5.66 -10.78 3.74
N LEU A 50 -5.22 -10.13 2.66
CA LEU A 50 -6.09 -9.43 1.71
C LEU A 50 -6.66 -10.35 0.61
N CYS A 51 -5.92 -11.38 0.19
CA CYS A 51 -6.31 -12.23 -0.95
C CYS A 51 -6.26 -13.75 -0.65
N GLY A 52 -5.86 -14.14 0.57
CA GLY A 52 -5.80 -15.53 1.05
C GLY A 52 -4.75 -16.42 0.38
N LYS A 53 -3.89 -15.88 -0.52
CA LYS A 53 -2.90 -16.68 -1.25
C LYS A 53 -1.57 -16.81 -0.53
N VAL A 54 -0.91 -17.95 -0.77
CA VAL A 54 0.47 -18.22 -0.38
C VAL A 54 1.46 -17.31 -1.13
N PRO A 55 2.61 -16.96 -0.52
CA PRO A 55 3.53 -15.94 -1.03
C PRO A 55 4.08 -16.19 -2.45
N SER A 56 4.04 -17.42 -2.94
CA SER A 56 4.54 -17.82 -4.26
C SER A 56 3.61 -17.48 -5.43
N LYS A 57 2.40 -16.98 -5.17
CA LYS A 57 1.38 -16.67 -6.19
C LYS A 57 0.98 -15.21 -6.07
N ASP A 58 1.20 -14.43 -7.13
CA ASP A 58 0.70 -13.05 -7.16
C ASP A 58 -0.79 -12.99 -6.83
N CYS A 59 -1.17 -12.02 -5.97
CA CYS A 59 -2.58 -11.67 -5.83
C CYS A 59 -3.01 -11.08 -7.18
N GLN A 60 -3.67 -11.90 -7.99
CA GLN A 60 -4.34 -11.40 -9.19
C GLN A 60 -5.39 -10.40 -8.72
N ASN A 61 -5.45 -9.25 -9.38
CA ASN A 61 -6.38 -8.17 -9.04
C ASN A 61 -7.80 -8.75 -9.07
N GLN A 62 -8.32 -9.11 -7.90
CA GLN A 62 -9.71 -9.48 -7.75
C GLN A 62 -10.40 -8.15 -7.59
N THR A 63 -11.00 -7.66 -8.68
CA THR A 63 -12.08 -6.69 -8.58
C THR A 63 -12.98 -7.20 -7.46
N ILE A 64 -13.03 -6.43 -6.38
CA ILE A 64 -13.64 -6.81 -5.12
C ILE A 64 -15.13 -7.05 -5.40
N ASP A 65 -15.51 -8.31 -5.60
CA ASP A 65 -16.89 -8.76 -5.46
C ASP A 65 -17.11 -9.00 -3.95
N PRO A 66 -17.93 -8.18 -3.28
CA PRO A 66 -18.24 -8.37 -1.87
C PRO A 66 -19.28 -9.49 -1.75
N ALA A 67 -18.88 -10.59 -1.13
CA ALA A 67 -19.79 -11.61 -0.59
C ALA A 67 -19.41 -11.89 0.86
#